data_AF-A0AA42ZKZ9-F1
#
_entry.id   AF-A0AA42ZKZ9-F1
#
_cell.length_a   1.000
_cell.length_b   1.000
_cell.length_c   1.000
_cell.angle_alpha   90.00
_cell.angle_beta   90.00
_cell.angle_gamma   90.00
#
_symmetry.space_group_name_H-M   'P 1'
#
loop_
_entity.id
_entity.type
_entity.pdbx_description
1 polymer ?
#
loop_
_entity_poly.entity_id
_entity_poly.type
_entity_poly.pdbx_seq_one_letter_code
_entity_poly.pdbx_strand_id
1 'polypeptide(L)'
;MIVLRHHALAVPLLCFVTAACTSPMISMTPAQQPDKAAFSARKTTAEKLTNRGELAEAVVQWKVLETIAGHDPELARKRRAVEAEAKRRAETHFDKATTALAKRRTKEARREFLTALAFDPTHRDAIEQLRKLEVKQVRLDRPRVASPMPRIANRKKTAAVANAEASTKKTPAPAKKAPAPQPKPQEAKKPESESLERAVDLAKQGAYLASIPYFRTHLTQFPADDKATTLLATSHREVGIALYNNGKLRESVSHLEASANYGKQADGVVKAALTDAKSRLAQQAYEKGVRVFRQDIAQAIALWEQSLSYDPAHIKARSYLDRAYKIQQTLNSLTQ
;
A
#
# COMPACT_ATOMS: atom_id res chain seq x y z
N MET A 1 102.39 16.19 -21.47
CA MET A 1 102.34 17.23 -22.52
C MET A 1 100.91 17.23 -23.09
N ILE A 2 100.11 18.26 -22.78
CA ILE A 2 99.79 19.39 -23.68
C ILE A 2 98.78 18.93 -24.76
N VAL A 3 97.60 19.49 -25.00
CA VAL A 3 96.91 20.71 -24.54
C VAL A 3 95.44 20.63 -24.99
N LEU A 4 94.55 21.30 -24.26
CA LEU A 4 93.18 21.72 -24.64
C LEU A 4 93.10 22.24 -26.08
N ARG A 5 91.95 22.13 -26.76
CA ARG A 5 91.34 23.34 -27.35
C ARG A 5 89.87 23.19 -27.73
N HIS A 6 89.14 24.19 -27.24
CA HIS A 6 87.77 24.54 -27.54
C HIS A 6 87.57 24.89 -29.02
N HIS A 7 86.40 24.56 -29.56
CA HIS A 7 85.71 25.46 -30.47
C HIS A 7 84.23 25.54 -30.10
N ALA A 8 83.86 26.76 -29.73
CA ALA A 8 82.50 27.25 -29.61
C ALA A 8 81.88 27.39 -31.00
N LEU A 9 80.61 27.03 -31.14
CA LEU A 9 79.71 27.61 -32.12
C LEU A 9 78.35 27.81 -31.45
N ALA A 10 77.82 29.00 -31.68
CA ALA A 10 76.76 29.65 -30.95
C ALA A 10 75.49 29.73 -31.81
N VAL A 11 74.30 29.55 -31.18
CA VAL A 11 72.99 30.21 -31.47
C VAL A 11 72.28 29.78 -32.77
N PRO A 12 70.92 29.76 -32.91
CA PRO A 12 69.83 30.32 -32.06
C PRO A 12 68.79 29.27 -31.56
N LEU A 13 68.19 29.47 -30.39
CA LEU A 13 66.87 30.11 -30.19
C LEU A 13 65.76 29.53 -31.10
N LEU A 14 65.06 28.51 -30.60
CA LEU A 14 63.68 28.22 -31.00
C LEU A 14 62.87 27.85 -29.75
N CYS A 15 62.12 28.84 -29.26
CA CYS A 15 61.11 28.68 -28.22
C CYS A 15 59.97 27.81 -28.73
N PHE A 16 59.91 26.54 -28.32
CA PHE A 16 58.65 25.80 -28.32
C PHE A 16 58.08 25.79 -26.91
N VAL A 17 57.17 26.74 -26.69
CA VAL A 17 56.23 26.74 -25.56
C VAL A 17 55.26 25.59 -25.81
N THR A 18 55.59 24.39 -25.32
CA THR A 18 54.58 23.35 -25.14
C THR A 18 53.82 23.69 -23.86
N ALA A 19 52.58 24.15 -24.05
CA ALA A 19 51.62 24.40 -23.00
C ALA A 19 51.57 23.20 -22.04
N ALA A 20 52.10 23.41 -20.84
CA ALA A 20 51.77 22.57 -19.71
C ALA A 20 50.28 22.76 -19.43
N CYS A 21 49.47 21.76 -19.76
CA CYS A 21 48.18 21.59 -19.12
C CYS A 21 48.45 21.29 -17.64
N THR A 22 48.68 22.33 -16.86
CA THR A 22 48.51 22.29 -15.41
C THR A 22 47.02 22.12 -15.17
N SER A 23 46.54 20.89 -15.24
CA SER A 23 45.29 20.54 -14.58
C SER A 23 45.44 21.02 -13.13
N PRO A 24 44.53 21.85 -12.61
CA PRO A 24 44.52 22.09 -11.19
C PRO A 24 44.39 20.72 -10.54
N MET A 25 45.40 20.34 -9.75
CA MET A 25 45.22 19.32 -8.74
C MET A 25 43.98 19.77 -7.96
N ILE A 26 42.85 19.13 -8.24
CA ILE A 26 41.74 19.08 -7.32
C ILE A 26 42.37 18.42 -6.11
N SER A 27 42.77 19.24 -5.15
CA SER A 27 43.05 18.81 -3.80
C SER A 27 41.84 17.99 -3.39
N MET A 28 41.96 16.67 -3.48
CA MET A 28 41.00 15.77 -2.88
C MET A 28 40.98 16.18 -1.43
N THR A 29 39.89 16.84 -1.04
CA THR A 29 39.55 17.07 0.36
C THR A 29 39.80 15.74 1.06
N PRO A 30 40.66 15.68 2.10
CA PRO A 30 40.91 14.42 2.77
C PRO A 30 39.55 13.89 3.18
N ALA A 31 39.24 12.67 2.75
CA ALA A 31 38.01 11.96 3.06
C ALA A 31 37.63 12.29 4.50
N GLN A 32 36.51 13.02 4.67
CA GLN A 32 36.05 13.46 5.98
C GLN A 32 36.09 12.26 6.90
N GLN A 33 37.03 12.29 7.86
CA GLN A 33 37.08 11.28 8.89
C GLN A 33 35.68 11.22 9.51
N PRO A 34 35.11 10.02 9.71
CA PRO A 34 33.80 9.92 10.35
C PRO A 34 33.87 10.71 11.64
N ASP A 35 32.89 11.61 11.85
CA ASP A 35 32.79 12.40 13.07
C ASP A 35 32.97 11.45 14.27
N LYS A 36 34.11 11.58 14.93
CA LYS A 36 34.55 10.67 15.99
C LYS A 36 33.53 10.63 17.13
N ALA A 37 32.81 11.73 17.34
CA ALA A 37 31.72 11.81 18.31
C ALA A 37 30.51 10.98 17.87
N ALA A 38 30.06 11.12 16.62
CA ALA A 38 28.96 10.34 16.08
C ALA A 38 29.28 8.82 16.03
N PHE A 39 30.52 8.46 15.71
CA PHE A 39 30.97 7.07 15.69
C PHE A 39 30.99 6.44 17.09
N SER A 40 31.56 7.14 18.08
CA SER A 40 31.61 6.68 19.47
C SER A 40 30.22 6.59 20.11
N ALA A 41 29.34 7.56 19.85
CA ALA A 41 27.94 7.51 20.28
C ALA A 41 27.22 6.27 19.71
N ARG A 42 27.42 5.96 18.42
CA ARG A 42 26.80 4.79 17.80
C ARG A 42 27.37 3.47 18.35
N LYS A 43 28.68 3.39 18.62
CA LYS A 43 29.30 2.24 19.29
C LYS A 43 28.66 1.99 20.66
N THR A 44 28.48 3.05 21.44
CA THR A 44 27.82 2.97 22.76
C THR A 44 26.38 2.48 22.65
N THR A 45 25.64 2.95 21.64
CA THR A 45 24.26 2.48 21.38
C THR A 45 24.23 0.99 21.00
N ALA A 46 25.14 0.54 20.14
CA ALA A 46 25.23 -0.86 19.74
C ALA A 46 25.50 -1.78 20.95
N GLU A 47 26.38 -1.35 21.85
CA GLU A 47 26.69 -2.06 23.10
C GLU A 47 25.47 -2.09 24.05
N LYS A 48 24.77 -0.97 24.22
CA LYS A 48 23.54 -0.92 25.03
C LYS A 48 22.45 -1.85 24.50
N LEU A 49 22.20 -1.86 23.18
CA LEU A 49 21.23 -2.75 22.56
C LEU A 49 21.62 -4.22 22.74
N THR A 50 22.90 -4.53 22.58
CA THR A 50 23.44 -5.89 22.81
C THR A 50 23.16 -6.34 24.25
N ASN A 51 23.45 -5.48 25.23
CA ASN A 51 23.26 -5.78 26.66
C ASN A 51 21.78 -5.89 27.06
N ARG A 52 20.89 -5.14 26.39
CA ARG A 52 19.43 -5.24 26.58
C ARG A 52 18.82 -6.48 25.91
N GLY A 53 19.58 -7.17 25.07
CA GLY A 53 19.09 -8.31 24.30
C GLY A 53 18.29 -7.92 23.05
N GLU A 54 18.33 -6.66 22.63
CA GLU A 54 17.73 -6.15 21.39
C GLU A 54 18.66 -6.46 20.20
N LEU A 55 18.89 -7.75 19.97
CA LEU A 55 20.02 -8.23 19.16
C LEU A 55 19.88 -7.87 17.68
N ALA A 56 18.67 -7.90 17.11
CA ALA A 56 18.46 -7.55 15.71
C ALA A 56 18.85 -6.09 15.42
N GLU A 57 18.46 -5.17 16.31
CA GLU A 57 18.84 -3.76 16.20
C GLU A 57 20.33 -3.56 16.46
N ALA A 58 20.90 -4.29 17.42
CA ALA A 58 22.33 -4.26 17.70
C ALA A 58 23.15 -4.68 16.46
N VAL A 59 22.76 -5.76 15.76
CA VAL A 59 23.43 -6.21 14.52
C VAL A 59 23.43 -5.11 13.46
N VAL A 60 22.32 -4.37 13.31
CA VAL A 60 22.24 -3.25 12.36
C VAL A 60 23.24 -2.15 12.74
N GLN A 61 23.32 -1.78 14.02
CA GLN A 61 24.29 -0.76 14.46
C GLN A 61 25.74 -1.19 14.22
N TRP A 62 26.09 -2.44 14.53
CA TRP A 62 27.43 -2.98 14.28
C TRP A 62 27.79 -3.02 12.79
N LYS A 63 26.83 -3.37 11.91
CA LYS A 63 27.03 -3.35 10.46
C LYS A 63 27.27 -1.93 9.92
N VAL A 64 26.56 -0.93 10.46
CA VAL A 64 26.78 0.47 10.11
C VAL A 64 28.18 0.91 10.55
N LEU A 65 28.62 0.55 11.75
CA LEU A 65 29.98 0.86 12.24
C LEU A 65 31.06 0.23 11.35
N GLU A 66 30.92 -1.04 10.94
CA GLU A 66 31.84 -1.70 10.00
C GLU A 66 31.85 -1.01 8.63
N THR A 67 30.70 -0.53 8.16
CA THR A 67 30.61 0.19 6.86
C THR A 67 31.34 1.54 6.93
N ILE A 68 31.27 2.23 8.08
CA ILE A 68 31.88 3.56 8.27
C ILE A 68 33.39 3.45 8.54
N ALA A 69 33.83 2.48 9.34
CA ALA A 69 35.23 2.33 9.74
C ALA A 69 36.12 1.68 8.66
N GLY A 70 35.52 1.11 7.61
CA GLY A 70 36.24 0.23 6.69
C GLY A 70 36.54 -1.12 7.35
N HIS A 71 37.49 -1.87 6.80
CA HIS A 71 37.79 -3.24 7.27
C HIS A 71 38.46 -3.25 8.66
N ASP A 72 37.65 -3.14 9.71
CA ASP A 72 38.06 -3.28 11.12
C ASP A 72 37.72 -4.69 11.63
N PRO A 73 38.73 -5.53 11.96
CA PRO A 73 38.51 -6.88 12.43
C PRO A 73 37.81 -6.95 13.81
N GLU A 74 37.92 -5.94 14.66
CA GLU A 74 37.24 -5.91 15.96
C GLU A 74 35.72 -5.75 15.77
N LEU A 75 35.30 -4.79 14.94
CA LEU A 75 33.90 -4.55 14.62
C LEU A 75 33.27 -5.75 13.90
N ALA A 76 34.01 -6.37 12.99
CA ALA A 76 33.58 -7.60 12.32
C ALA A 76 33.37 -8.75 13.33
N ARG A 77 34.26 -8.92 14.30
CA ARG A 77 34.10 -9.92 15.39
C ARG A 77 32.87 -9.61 16.24
N LYS A 78 32.68 -8.35 16.65
CA LYS A 78 31.50 -7.93 17.45
C LYS A 78 30.20 -8.16 16.70
N ARG A 79 30.10 -7.74 15.43
CA ARG A 79 28.93 -8.01 14.60
C ARG A 79 28.64 -9.51 14.52
N ARG A 80 29.65 -10.33 14.19
CA ARG A 80 29.50 -11.79 14.05
C ARG A 80 29.05 -12.43 15.35
N ALA A 81 29.56 -12.00 16.51
CA ALA A 81 29.17 -12.53 17.81
C ALA A 81 27.69 -12.22 18.12
N VAL A 82 27.25 -10.97 17.92
CA VAL A 82 25.85 -10.57 18.15
C VAL A 82 24.92 -11.24 17.14
N GLU A 83 25.33 -11.37 15.89
CA GLU A 83 24.57 -12.07 14.84
C GLU A 83 24.42 -13.57 15.15
N ALA A 84 25.46 -14.22 15.65
CA ALA A 84 25.39 -15.62 16.05
C ALA A 84 24.44 -15.84 17.24
N GLU A 85 24.47 -14.93 18.23
CA GLU A 85 23.53 -14.99 19.36
C GLU A 85 22.08 -14.72 18.92
N ALA A 86 21.85 -13.75 18.03
CA ALA A 86 20.54 -13.50 17.44
C ALA A 86 19.99 -14.74 16.73
N LYS A 87 20.81 -15.39 15.89
CA LYS A 87 20.43 -16.63 15.18
C LYS A 87 20.11 -17.76 16.14
N ARG A 88 20.93 -17.99 17.16
CA ARG A 88 20.66 -19.01 18.19
C ARG A 88 19.34 -18.79 18.92
N ARG A 89 19.00 -17.53 19.27
CA ARG A 89 17.71 -17.21 19.89
C ARG A 89 16.55 -17.39 18.91
N ALA A 90 16.74 -17.01 17.65
CA ALA A 90 15.76 -17.23 16.60
C ALA A 90 15.45 -18.73 16.43
N GLU A 91 16.49 -19.58 16.34
CA GLU A 91 16.37 -21.04 16.28
C GLU A 91 15.64 -21.60 17.51
N THR A 92 15.98 -21.14 18.71
CA THR A 92 15.30 -21.56 19.95
C THR A 92 13.79 -21.29 19.91
N HIS A 93 13.39 -20.13 19.40
CA HIS A 93 11.97 -19.78 19.26
C HIS A 93 11.32 -20.53 18.09
N PHE A 94 12.05 -20.79 17.02
CA PHE A 94 11.59 -21.63 15.93
C PHE A 94 11.26 -23.05 16.41
N ASP A 95 12.12 -23.67 17.22
CA ASP A 95 11.88 -25.01 17.78
C ASP A 95 10.68 -25.06 18.73
N LYS A 96 10.46 -24.00 19.51
CA LYS A 96 9.25 -23.86 20.33
C LYS A 96 8.00 -23.77 19.44
N ALA A 97 8.09 -23.02 18.34
CA ALA A 97 6.99 -22.86 17.40
C ALA A 97 6.63 -24.18 16.70
N THR A 98 7.62 -24.95 16.25
CA THR A 98 7.41 -26.26 15.62
C THR A 98 6.84 -27.28 16.62
N THR A 99 7.30 -27.27 17.86
CA THR A 99 6.73 -28.08 18.95
C THR A 99 5.27 -27.71 19.24
N ALA A 100 4.94 -26.43 19.28
CA ALA A 100 3.57 -25.95 19.47
C ALA A 100 2.67 -26.35 18.27
N LEU A 101 3.19 -26.31 17.05
CA LEU A 101 2.50 -26.81 15.86
C LEU A 101 2.18 -28.30 15.95
N ALA A 102 3.15 -29.13 16.37
CA ALA A 102 2.94 -30.56 16.56
C ALA A 102 1.82 -30.85 17.58
N LYS A 103 1.70 -29.99 18.60
CA LYS A 103 0.62 -30.03 19.62
C LYS A 103 -0.69 -29.37 19.16
N ARG A 104 -0.82 -28.98 17.88
CA ARG A 104 -1.97 -28.25 17.29
C ARG A 104 -2.26 -26.89 17.95
N ARG A 105 -1.31 -26.29 18.66
CA ARG A 105 -1.45 -24.98 19.31
C ARG A 105 -1.06 -23.85 18.36
N THR A 106 -1.92 -23.58 17.38
CA THR A 106 -1.62 -22.66 16.26
C THR A 106 -1.33 -21.22 16.68
N LYS A 107 -2.05 -20.69 17.69
CA LYS A 107 -1.83 -19.33 18.21
C LYS A 107 -0.46 -19.20 18.90
N GLU A 108 -0.09 -20.20 19.69
CA GLU A 108 1.21 -20.27 20.38
C GLU A 108 2.34 -20.38 19.35
N ALA A 109 2.21 -21.30 18.39
CA ALA A 109 3.17 -21.44 17.30
C ALA A 109 3.37 -20.13 16.52
N ARG A 110 2.28 -19.43 16.19
CA ARG A 110 2.35 -18.13 15.48
C ARG A 110 3.17 -17.10 16.26
N ARG A 111 2.92 -16.98 17.57
CA ARG A 111 3.67 -16.06 18.44
C ARG A 111 5.15 -16.39 18.43
N GLU A 112 5.51 -17.66 18.63
CA GLU A 112 6.90 -18.09 18.67
C GLU A 112 7.63 -17.90 17.32
N PHE A 113 6.96 -18.14 16.17
CA PHE A 113 7.54 -17.80 14.86
C PHE A 113 7.80 -16.30 14.69
N LEU A 114 6.87 -15.44 15.14
CA LEU A 114 7.08 -13.99 15.10
C LEU A 114 8.24 -13.56 16.01
N THR A 115 8.39 -14.18 17.18
CA THR A 115 9.53 -13.94 18.06
C THR A 115 10.84 -14.37 17.41
N ALA A 116 10.88 -15.52 16.72
CA ALA A 116 12.05 -15.94 15.96
C ALA A 116 12.44 -14.90 14.90
N LEU A 117 11.46 -14.35 14.18
CA LEU A 117 11.67 -13.30 13.17
C LEU A 117 12.06 -11.95 13.77
N ALA A 118 11.70 -11.68 15.03
CA ALA A 118 12.16 -10.49 15.74
C ALA A 118 13.66 -10.54 16.04
N PHE A 119 14.23 -11.74 16.23
CA PHE A 119 15.67 -11.93 16.40
C PHE A 119 16.41 -12.06 15.06
N ASP A 120 15.88 -12.84 14.11
CA ASP A 120 16.42 -12.98 12.76
C ASP A 120 15.32 -12.77 11.70
N PRO A 121 15.19 -11.53 11.17
CA PRO A 121 14.21 -11.22 10.13
C PRO A 121 14.41 -11.98 8.81
N THR A 122 15.55 -12.64 8.63
CA THR A 122 15.89 -13.39 7.41
C THR A 122 15.72 -14.90 7.54
N HIS A 123 15.23 -15.37 8.70
CA HIS A 123 15.02 -16.80 8.97
C HIS A 123 13.96 -17.41 8.04
N ARG A 124 14.42 -18.06 6.97
CA ARG A 124 13.57 -18.52 5.85
C ARG A 124 12.47 -19.48 6.30
N ASP A 125 12.81 -20.45 7.15
CA ASP A 125 11.85 -21.47 7.58
C ASP A 125 10.73 -20.88 8.45
N ALA A 126 11.04 -19.93 9.34
CA ALA A 126 10.05 -19.24 10.17
C ALA A 126 9.06 -18.44 9.29
N ILE A 127 9.56 -17.74 8.25
CA ILE A 127 8.74 -17.03 7.27
C ILE A 127 7.79 -18.01 6.55
N GLU A 128 8.33 -19.14 6.06
CA GLU A 128 7.55 -20.11 5.30
C GLU A 128 6.44 -20.75 6.14
N GLN A 129 6.75 -21.17 7.38
CA GLN A 129 5.78 -21.77 8.28
C GLN A 129 4.68 -20.79 8.70
N LEU A 130 5.05 -19.53 8.97
CA LEU A 130 4.09 -18.48 9.29
C LEU A 130 3.13 -18.22 8.11
N ARG A 131 3.65 -18.18 6.88
CA ARG A 131 2.82 -18.05 5.67
C ARG A 131 1.83 -19.21 5.51
N LYS A 132 2.28 -20.45 5.76
CA LYS A 132 1.40 -21.64 5.73
C LYS A 132 0.29 -21.55 6.78
N LEU A 133 0.58 -21.04 7.97
CA LEU A 133 -0.40 -20.83 9.03
C LEU A 133 -1.44 -19.77 8.65
N GLU A 134 -1.01 -18.64 8.11
CA GLU A 134 -1.90 -17.54 7.72
C GLU A 134 -2.82 -17.93 6.56
N VAL A 135 -2.31 -18.66 5.56
CA VAL A 135 -3.15 -19.20 4.48
C VAL A 135 -4.23 -20.16 5.01
N LYS A 136 -3.90 -21.00 5.99
CA LYS A 136 -4.88 -21.90 6.63
C LYS A 136 -5.91 -21.14 7.45
N GLN A 137 -5.52 -20.09 8.17
CA GLN A 137 -6.46 -19.24 8.92
C GLN A 137 -7.40 -18.49 7.98
N VAL A 138 -6.89 -17.85 6.93
CA VAL A 138 -7.72 -17.16 5.92
C VAL A 138 -8.70 -18.12 5.23
N ARG A 139 -8.33 -19.40 5.02
CA ARG A 139 -9.24 -20.41 4.47
C ARG A 139 -10.33 -20.84 5.46
N LEU A 140 -10.04 -20.83 6.76
CA LEU A 140 -10.99 -21.19 7.82
C LEU A 140 -11.94 -20.04 8.18
N ASP A 141 -11.45 -18.80 8.11
CA ASP A 141 -12.23 -17.60 8.42
C ASP A 141 -13.08 -17.11 7.23
N ARG A 142 -12.92 -17.72 6.05
CA ARG A 142 -13.84 -17.49 4.93
C ARG A 142 -15.19 -18.11 5.30
N PRO A 143 -16.29 -17.34 5.37
CA PRO A 143 -17.61 -17.91 5.59
C PRO A 143 -17.85 -18.97 4.52
N ARG A 144 -18.33 -20.15 4.94
CA ARG A 144 -18.75 -21.23 4.06
C ARG A 144 -19.96 -20.72 3.29
N VAL A 145 -19.73 -19.94 2.22
CA VAL A 145 -20.76 -19.55 1.28
C VAL A 145 -21.28 -20.86 0.72
N ALA A 146 -22.54 -21.17 0.99
CA ALA A 146 -23.21 -22.33 0.44
C ALA A 146 -22.88 -22.42 -1.06
N SER A 147 -22.47 -23.61 -1.51
CA SER A 147 -22.18 -23.89 -2.91
C SER A 147 -23.26 -23.30 -3.82
N PRO A 148 -22.91 -22.65 -4.94
CA PRO A 148 -23.92 -22.19 -5.89
C PRO A 148 -24.70 -23.40 -6.40
N MET A 149 -26.04 -23.36 -6.28
CA MET A 149 -26.94 -24.32 -6.90
C MET A 149 -26.66 -24.48 -8.41
N PRO A 150 -26.98 -25.64 -9.01
CA PRO A 150 -26.67 -25.92 -10.40
C PRO A 150 -27.41 -24.93 -11.31
N ARG A 151 -26.66 -24.23 -12.17
CA ARG A 151 -27.23 -23.41 -13.24
C ARG A 151 -27.99 -24.33 -14.19
N ILE A 152 -29.29 -24.10 -14.32
CA ILE A 152 -30.15 -24.68 -15.35
C ILE A 152 -29.47 -24.42 -16.71
N ALA A 153 -29.13 -25.51 -17.38
CA ALA A 153 -28.51 -25.51 -18.69
C ALA A 153 -29.54 -25.11 -19.76
N ASN A 154 -29.08 -24.23 -20.66
CA ASN A 154 -29.43 -24.13 -22.08
C ASN A 154 -30.86 -24.38 -22.56
N ARG A 155 -31.46 -23.33 -23.15
CA ARG A 155 -32.06 -23.49 -24.48
C ARG A 155 -32.06 -22.18 -25.29
N LYS A 156 -30.99 -21.97 -26.05
CA LYS A 156 -31.11 -21.31 -27.37
C LYS A 156 -31.39 -22.43 -28.39
N LYS A 157 -32.58 -22.43 -28.98
CA LYS A 157 -32.78 -22.92 -30.33
C LYS A 157 -33.91 -22.14 -30.97
N THR A 158 -33.52 -21.31 -31.92
CA THR A 158 -34.33 -20.62 -32.90
C THR A 158 -34.94 -21.60 -33.91
N ALA A 159 -36.15 -21.25 -34.34
CA ALA A 159 -36.75 -21.47 -35.66
C ALA A 159 -37.32 -22.85 -36.05
N ALA A 160 -38.46 -22.72 -36.76
CA ALA A 160 -39.17 -23.65 -37.63
C ALA A 160 -39.98 -24.77 -36.94
N VAL A 161 -41.31 -24.61 -36.87
CA VAL A 161 -42.25 -25.25 -37.82
C VAL A 161 -43.49 -24.35 -37.96
N ALA A 162 -43.97 -24.22 -39.18
CA ALA A 162 -45.15 -23.49 -39.58
C ALA A 162 -46.45 -24.30 -39.40
N ASN A 163 -47.54 -23.53 -39.33
CA ASN A 163 -48.84 -23.74 -39.99
C ASN A 163 -49.99 -24.54 -39.33
N ALA A 164 -51.17 -23.94 -39.54
CA ALA A 164 -52.54 -24.47 -39.55
C ALA A 164 -53.16 -24.72 -38.15
N GLU A 165 -54.38 -24.28 -37.80
CA GLU A 165 -55.59 -24.01 -38.59
C GLU A 165 -56.47 -22.92 -37.95
N ALA A 166 -57.22 -22.22 -38.80
CA ALA A 166 -58.31 -21.33 -38.45
C ALA A 166 -59.66 -22.02 -38.62
N SER A 167 -60.64 -21.71 -37.75
CA SER A 167 -62.12 -21.71 -37.96
C SER A 167 -62.86 -22.31 -36.75
N THR A 168 -64.05 -21.87 -36.32
CA THR A 168 -64.96 -20.74 -36.61
C THR A 168 -66.09 -20.78 -35.57
N LYS A 169 -66.70 -19.61 -35.31
CA LYS A 169 -68.13 -19.37 -34.94
C LYS A 169 -68.68 -19.93 -33.62
N LYS A 170 -69.21 -19.04 -32.75
CA LYS A 170 -70.62 -18.54 -32.77
C LYS A 170 -70.89 -17.47 -31.67
N THR A 171 -71.40 -16.30 -32.08
CA THR A 171 -72.02 -15.18 -31.30
C THR A 171 -73.57 -15.43 -31.18
N PRO A 172 -74.48 -14.59 -30.59
CA PRO A 172 -74.35 -13.34 -29.80
C PRO A 172 -75.36 -13.06 -28.61
N ALA A 173 -74.97 -12.10 -27.73
CA ALA A 173 -75.70 -10.96 -27.10
C ALA A 173 -77.00 -11.17 -26.25
N PRO A 174 -77.57 -10.15 -25.52
CA PRO A 174 -77.10 -8.78 -25.18
C PRO A 174 -77.27 -8.39 -23.68
N ALA A 175 -76.82 -7.16 -23.33
CA ALA A 175 -77.50 -6.17 -22.45
C ALA A 175 -76.72 -5.65 -21.22
N LYS A 176 -76.22 -4.42 -21.36
CA LYS A 176 -76.49 -3.21 -20.52
C LYS A 176 -75.24 -2.35 -20.31
N LYS A 177 -75.29 -1.17 -20.95
CA LYS A 177 -74.49 0.02 -20.68
C LYS A 177 -74.74 0.51 -19.25
N ALA A 178 -73.67 0.75 -18.51
CA ALA A 178 -73.54 1.82 -17.52
C ALA A 178 -72.04 2.20 -17.41
N PRO A 179 -71.71 3.46 -17.09
CA PRO A 179 -70.58 4.18 -17.67
C PRO A 179 -69.23 3.90 -17.01
N ALA A 180 -68.18 4.16 -17.78
CA ALA A 180 -66.79 4.13 -17.39
C ALA A 180 -66.55 4.79 -16.01
N PRO A 181 -65.80 4.14 -15.09
CA PRO A 181 -65.13 4.88 -14.04
C PRO A 181 -64.15 5.82 -14.74
N GLN A 182 -64.37 7.12 -14.57
CA GLN A 182 -63.40 8.14 -14.94
C GLN A 182 -62.02 7.69 -14.46
N PRO A 183 -60.97 7.71 -15.30
CA PRO A 183 -59.63 7.62 -14.76
C PRO A 183 -59.51 8.78 -13.78
N LYS A 184 -59.34 8.46 -12.49
CA LYS A 184 -58.83 9.41 -11.49
C LYS A 184 -57.69 10.16 -12.18
N PRO A 185 -57.61 11.50 -12.05
CA PRO A 185 -56.50 12.25 -12.63
C PRO A 185 -55.23 11.47 -12.34
N GLN A 186 -54.55 10.99 -13.39
CA GLN A 186 -53.18 10.54 -13.24
C GLN A 186 -52.45 11.79 -12.78
N GLU A 187 -52.33 11.90 -11.47
CA GLU A 187 -51.49 12.86 -10.79
C GLU A 187 -50.15 12.71 -11.47
N ALA A 188 -49.83 13.69 -12.33
CA ALA A 188 -48.62 13.67 -13.12
C ALA A 188 -47.50 13.40 -12.13
N LYS A 189 -46.88 12.22 -12.22
CA LYS A 189 -45.75 11.87 -11.37
C LYS A 189 -44.77 13.02 -11.55
N LYS A 190 -44.56 13.80 -10.49
CA LYS A 190 -43.60 14.90 -10.55
C LYS A 190 -42.28 14.29 -11.06
N PRO A 191 -41.53 14.96 -11.95
CA PRO A 191 -40.24 14.44 -12.45
C PRO A 191 -39.28 14.06 -11.30
N GLU A 192 -39.53 14.60 -10.12
CA GLU A 192 -38.88 14.35 -8.83
C GLU A 192 -39.10 12.92 -8.31
N SER A 193 -40.33 12.39 -8.34
CA SER A 193 -40.62 11.01 -7.90
C SER A 193 -40.04 9.98 -8.87
N GLU A 194 -39.92 10.33 -10.15
CA GLU A 194 -39.26 9.51 -11.16
C GLU A 194 -37.75 9.35 -10.89
N SER A 195 -37.10 10.41 -10.37
CA SER A 195 -35.66 10.38 -10.07
C SER A 195 -35.32 9.42 -8.92
N LEU A 196 -36.11 9.44 -7.83
CA LEU A 196 -35.94 8.54 -6.70
C LEU A 196 -36.34 7.11 -7.06
N GLU A 197 -37.48 6.92 -7.74
CA GLU A 197 -37.95 5.59 -8.17
C GLU A 197 -36.90 4.91 -9.07
N ARG A 198 -36.32 5.66 -10.02
CA ARG A 198 -35.23 5.18 -10.87
C ARG A 198 -33.95 4.85 -10.08
N ALA A 199 -33.59 5.68 -9.10
CA ALA A 199 -32.44 5.42 -8.23
C ALA A 199 -32.60 4.11 -7.44
N VAL A 200 -33.80 3.90 -6.89
CA VAL A 200 -34.16 2.71 -6.12
C VAL A 200 -34.13 1.47 -7.01
N ASP A 201 -34.67 1.55 -8.23
CA ASP A 201 -34.68 0.42 -9.15
C ASP A 201 -33.28 0.02 -9.62
N LEU A 202 -32.41 0.99 -9.89
CA LEU A 202 -30.98 0.73 -10.17
C LEU A 202 -30.30 0.06 -8.97
N ALA A 203 -30.54 0.54 -7.75
CA ALA A 203 -29.97 -0.05 -6.54
C ALA A 203 -30.46 -1.49 -6.32
N LYS A 204 -31.75 -1.79 -6.57
CA LYS A 204 -32.29 -3.16 -6.50
C LYS A 204 -31.66 -4.10 -7.53
N GLN A 205 -31.27 -3.58 -8.69
CA GLN A 205 -30.56 -4.33 -9.72
C GLN A 205 -29.06 -4.51 -9.40
N GLY A 206 -28.57 -3.98 -8.28
CA GLY A 206 -27.16 -3.97 -7.91
C GLY A 206 -26.31 -2.95 -8.67
N ALA A 207 -26.93 -2.08 -9.48
CA ALA A 207 -26.29 -1.02 -10.24
C ALA A 207 -26.01 0.22 -9.34
N TYR A 208 -25.35 0.01 -8.21
CA TYR A 208 -25.14 1.02 -7.17
C TYR A 208 -24.36 2.25 -7.63
N LEU A 209 -23.40 2.09 -8.55
CA LEU A 209 -22.66 3.24 -9.08
C LEU A 209 -23.58 4.15 -9.92
N ALA A 210 -24.50 3.56 -10.67
CA ALA A 210 -25.44 4.29 -11.52
C ALA A 210 -26.57 4.96 -10.71
N SER A 211 -26.91 4.44 -9.52
CA SER A 211 -27.96 5.01 -8.67
C SER A 211 -27.51 6.27 -7.90
N ILE A 212 -26.23 6.39 -7.54
CA ILE A 212 -25.67 7.52 -6.78
C ILE A 212 -26.07 8.91 -7.31
N PRO A 213 -25.90 9.25 -8.61
CA PRO A 213 -26.25 10.59 -9.10
C PRO A 213 -27.73 10.91 -8.89
N TYR A 214 -28.63 9.94 -9.08
CA TYR A 214 -30.07 10.14 -8.88
C TYR A 214 -30.42 10.37 -7.41
N PHE A 215 -29.80 9.61 -6.48
CA PHE A 215 -29.97 9.87 -5.04
C PHE A 215 -29.45 11.25 -4.64
N ARG A 216 -28.30 11.68 -5.19
CA ARG A 216 -27.76 13.03 -4.92
C ARG A 216 -28.71 14.11 -5.40
N THR A 217 -29.22 14.00 -6.63
CA THR A 217 -30.20 14.95 -7.17
C THR A 217 -31.44 15.01 -6.27
N HIS A 218 -31.99 13.88 -5.85
CA HIS A 218 -33.14 13.86 -4.92
C HIS A 218 -32.84 14.56 -3.59
N LEU A 219 -31.67 14.29 -3.00
CA LEU A 219 -31.27 14.89 -1.72
C LEU A 219 -30.96 16.39 -1.80
N THR A 220 -30.73 16.96 -2.99
CA THR A 220 -30.66 18.43 -3.13
C THR A 220 -32.00 19.11 -2.89
N GLN A 221 -33.11 18.43 -3.19
CA GLN A 221 -34.46 18.94 -3.00
C GLN A 221 -35.04 18.51 -1.65
N PHE A 222 -34.67 17.31 -1.18
CA PHE A 222 -35.18 16.70 0.05
C PHE A 222 -34.03 16.31 1.00
N PRO A 223 -33.29 17.27 1.57
CA PRO A 223 -32.10 16.99 2.39
C PRO A 223 -32.39 16.23 3.69
N ALA A 224 -33.65 16.24 4.16
CA ALA A 224 -34.09 15.51 5.35
C ALA A 224 -34.66 14.11 5.03
N ASP A 225 -34.59 13.63 3.78
CA ASP A 225 -35.04 12.29 3.42
C ASP A 225 -34.05 11.23 3.92
N ASP A 226 -34.37 10.69 5.09
CA ASP A 226 -33.61 9.63 5.76
C ASP A 226 -33.47 8.36 4.90
N LYS A 227 -34.49 8.00 4.13
CA LYS A 227 -34.47 6.79 3.31
C LYS A 227 -33.52 6.97 2.13
N ALA A 228 -33.62 8.10 1.42
CA ALA A 228 -32.73 8.41 0.32
C ALA A 228 -31.27 8.55 0.79
N THR A 229 -31.03 9.16 1.97
CA THR A 229 -29.70 9.26 2.58
C THR A 229 -29.12 7.87 2.91
N THR A 230 -29.94 6.99 3.49
CA THR A 230 -29.52 5.62 3.82
C THR A 230 -29.21 4.79 2.58
N LEU A 231 -30.00 4.95 1.51
CA LEU A 231 -29.77 4.26 0.24
C LEU A 231 -28.55 4.82 -0.51
N LEU A 232 -28.29 6.13 -0.43
CA LEU A 232 -27.06 6.73 -0.94
C LEU A 232 -25.83 6.19 -0.20
N ALA A 233 -25.88 6.15 1.14
CA ALA A 233 -24.81 5.56 1.96
C ALA A 233 -24.57 4.09 1.57
N THR A 234 -25.63 3.30 1.42
CA THR A 234 -25.56 1.90 1.00
C THR A 234 -24.96 1.75 -0.40
N SER A 235 -25.35 2.61 -1.35
CA SER A 235 -24.81 2.59 -2.70
C SER A 235 -23.31 2.90 -2.71
N HIS A 236 -22.88 3.89 -1.92
CA HIS A 236 -21.46 4.19 -1.72
C HIS A 236 -20.71 3.03 -1.06
N ARG A 237 -21.30 2.36 -0.05
CA ARG A 237 -20.71 1.18 0.60
C ARG A 237 -20.43 0.07 -0.40
N GLU A 238 -21.44 -0.34 -1.15
CA GLU A 238 -21.34 -1.48 -2.08
C GLU A 238 -20.32 -1.20 -3.19
N VAL A 239 -20.31 0.00 -3.75
CA VAL A 239 -19.29 0.42 -4.73
C VAL A 239 -17.90 0.43 -4.10
N GLY A 240 -17.75 0.99 -2.89
CA GLY A 240 -16.48 1.07 -2.18
C GLY A 240 -15.88 -0.31 -1.88
N ILE A 241 -16.70 -1.26 -1.45
CA ILE A 241 -16.30 -2.65 -1.19
C ILE A 241 -15.94 -3.38 -2.50
N ALA A 242 -16.71 -3.19 -3.57
CA ALA A 242 -16.37 -3.77 -4.87
C ALA A 242 -15.01 -3.25 -5.38
N LEU A 243 -14.76 -1.94 -5.27
CA LEU A 243 -13.48 -1.33 -5.65
C LEU A 243 -12.32 -1.83 -4.78
N TYR A 244 -12.54 -1.97 -3.47
CA TYR A 244 -11.56 -2.53 -2.54
C TYR A 244 -11.13 -3.94 -2.95
N ASN A 245 -12.12 -4.81 -3.21
CA ASN A 245 -11.89 -6.19 -3.63
C ASN A 245 -11.17 -6.29 -4.98
N ASN A 246 -11.40 -5.31 -5.86
CA ASN A 246 -10.72 -5.19 -7.15
C ASN A 246 -9.33 -4.53 -7.05
N GLY A 247 -8.84 -4.22 -5.84
CA GLY A 247 -7.55 -3.60 -5.61
C GLY A 247 -7.48 -2.11 -5.99
N LYS A 248 -8.61 -1.49 -6.35
CA LYS A 248 -8.70 -0.08 -6.71
C LYS A 248 -8.83 0.78 -5.45
N LEU A 249 -7.75 0.82 -4.67
CA LEU A 249 -7.76 1.33 -3.30
C LEU A 249 -8.15 2.81 -3.18
N ARG A 250 -7.62 3.67 -4.07
CA ARG A 250 -7.89 5.12 -3.98
C ARG A 250 -9.37 5.45 -4.20
N GLU A 251 -9.97 4.86 -5.24
CA GLU A 251 -11.39 5.04 -5.53
C GLU A 251 -12.25 4.40 -4.43
N SER A 252 -11.83 3.22 -3.93
CA SER A 252 -12.49 2.57 -2.80
C SER A 252 -12.55 3.47 -1.57
N VAL A 253 -11.44 4.07 -1.15
CA VAL A 253 -11.39 4.99 0.00
C VAL A 253 -12.40 6.12 -0.17
N SER A 254 -12.46 6.74 -1.35
CA SER A 254 -13.42 7.82 -1.62
C SER A 254 -14.88 7.38 -1.43
N HIS A 255 -15.26 6.21 -1.95
CA HIS A 255 -16.62 5.70 -1.79
C HIS A 255 -16.92 5.24 -0.36
N LEU A 256 -15.96 4.62 0.34
CA LEU A 256 -16.12 4.18 1.73
C LEU A 256 -16.22 5.37 2.70
N GLU A 257 -15.46 6.44 2.48
CA GLU A 257 -15.59 7.69 3.24
C GLU A 257 -16.95 8.34 3.03
N ALA A 258 -17.41 8.42 1.78
CA ALA A 258 -18.75 8.92 1.49
C ALA A 258 -19.83 8.08 2.19
N SER A 259 -19.71 6.75 2.17
CA SER A 259 -20.61 5.86 2.91
C SER A 259 -20.58 6.13 4.41
N ALA A 260 -19.41 6.35 5.00
CA ALA A 260 -19.27 6.63 6.43
C ALA A 260 -19.86 8.01 6.80
N ASN A 261 -19.78 8.99 5.91
CA ASN A 261 -20.31 10.33 6.11
C ASN A 261 -21.84 10.38 6.02
N TYR A 262 -22.43 9.64 5.07
CA TYR A 262 -23.90 9.58 4.93
C TYR A 262 -24.55 8.55 5.87
N GLY A 263 -23.80 7.54 6.32
CA GLY A 263 -24.32 6.49 7.20
C GLY A 263 -24.54 6.98 8.63
N LYS A 264 -25.75 6.78 9.18
CA LYS A 264 -26.06 7.14 10.58
C LYS A 264 -25.37 6.22 11.61
N GLN A 265 -24.89 5.06 11.19
CA GLN A 265 -24.25 4.07 12.07
C GLN A 265 -22.89 3.65 11.53
N ALA A 266 -21.95 3.45 12.44
CA ALA A 266 -20.62 2.97 12.14
C ALA A 266 -20.69 1.50 11.67
N ASP A 267 -20.60 1.30 10.36
CA ASP A 267 -20.49 -0.03 9.77
C ASP A 267 -19.06 -0.57 9.98
N GLY A 268 -18.95 -1.65 10.75
CA GLY A 268 -17.68 -2.30 11.04
C GLY A 268 -16.95 -2.81 9.80
N VAL A 269 -17.69 -3.23 8.76
CA VAL A 269 -17.13 -3.69 7.47
C VAL A 269 -16.53 -2.50 6.73
N VAL A 270 -17.25 -1.37 6.66
CA VAL A 270 -16.75 -0.14 6.03
C VAL A 270 -15.52 0.37 6.78
N LYS A 271 -15.55 0.40 8.11
CA LYS A 271 -14.42 0.85 8.93
C LYS A 271 -13.17 -0.01 8.72
N ALA A 272 -13.33 -1.33 8.73
CA ALA A 272 -12.24 -2.26 8.50
C ALA A 272 -11.66 -2.12 7.08
N ALA A 273 -12.50 -2.10 6.05
CA ALA A 273 -12.06 -1.94 4.65
C ALA A 273 -11.39 -0.59 4.41
N LEU A 274 -11.93 0.49 4.99
CA LEU A 274 -11.35 1.84 4.89
C LEU A 274 -9.97 1.90 5.55
N THR A 275 -9.84 1.28 6.73
CA THR A 275 -8.57 1.24 7.47
C THR A 275 -7.51 0.47 6.67
N ASP A 276 -7.84 -0.74 6.19
CA ASP A 276 -6.92 -1.53 5.38
C ASP A 276 -6.53 -0.82 4.07
N ALA A 277 -7.51 -0.26 3.35
CA ALA A 277 -7.27 0.44 2.09
C ALA A 277 -6.32 1.63 2.28
N LYS A 278 -6.51 2.41 3.35
CA LYS A 278 -5.62 3.53 3.70
C LYS A 278 -4.21 3.04 4.07
N SER A 279 -4.09 2.02 4.92
CA SER A 279 -2.77 1.45 5.26
C SER A 279 -2.02 0.93 4.04
N ARG A 280 -2.72 0.31 3.08
CA ARG A 280 -2.11 -0.15 1.83
C ARG A 280 -1.70 1.00 0.91
N LEU A 281 -2.50 2.06 0.81
CA LEU A 281 -2.11 3.27 0.07
C LEU A 281 -0.91 3.96 0.71
N ALA A 282 -0.87 4.02 2.05
CA ALA A 282 0.26 4.54 2.80
C ALA A 282 1.54 3.76 2.45
N GLN A 283 1.49 2.43 2.55
CA GLN A 283 2.61 1.57 2.19
C GLN A 283 3.07 1.75 0.74
N GLN A 284 2.16 1.88 -0.23
CA GLN A 284 2.50 2.13 -1.63
C GLN A 284 3.21 3.49 -1.83
N ALA A 285 2.73 4.54 -1.14
CA ALA A 285 3.36 5.86 -1.19
C ALA A 285 4.76 5.82 -0.55
N TYR A 286 4.88 5.14 0.59
CA TYR A 286 6.17 4.88 1.25
C TYR A 286 7.18 4.21 0.33
N GLU A 287 6.81 3.10 -0.31
CA GLU A 287 7.69 2.35 -1.22
C GLU A 287 8.08 3.16 -2.47
N LYS A 288 7.19 4.01 -2.98
CA LYS A 288 7.52 4.95 -4.05
C LYS A 288 8.56 5.98 -3.57
N GLY A 289 8.37 6.54 -2.38
CA GLY A 289 9.32 7.51 -1.80
C GLY A 289 10.71 6.91 -1.61
N VAL A 290 10.80 5.68 -1.10
CA VAL A 290 12.08 4.96 -0.95
C VAL A 290 12.82 4.78 -2.29
N ARG A 291 12.09 4.53 -3.38
CA ARG A 291 12.69 4.36 -4.71
C ARG A 291 13.31 5.64 -5.25
N VAL A 292 12.63 6.78 -5.07
CA VAL A 292 13.07 8.06 -5.64
C VAL A 292 14.01 8.84 -4.72
N PHE A 293 14.09 8.49 -3.43
CA PHE A 293 14.86 9.21 -2.40
C PHE A 293 16.32 9.53 -2.75
N ARG A 294 17.01 8.66 -3.51
CA ARG A 294 18.41 8.92 -3.91
C ARG A 294 18.54 9.90 -5.08
N GLN A 295 17.49 10.05 -5.87
CA GLN A 295 17.48 10.84 -7.10
C GLN A 295 16.82 12.19 -6.88
N ASP A 296 15.69 12.20 -6.14
CA ASP A 296 14.89 13.37 -5.88
C ASP A 296 14.35 13.32 -4.45
N ILE A 297 14.97 14.11 -3.58
CA ILE A 297 14.60 14.20 -2.17
C ILE A 297 13.27 14.93 -2.00
N ALA A 298 12.97 15.94 -2.83
CA ALA A 298 11.72 16.68 -2.75
C ALA A 298 10.52 15.80 -3.11
N GLN A 299 10.66 14.99 -4.17
CA GLN A 299 9.64 14.01 -4.54
C GLN A 299 9.47 12.93 -3.47
N ALA A 300 10.57 12.46 -2.85
CA ALA A 300 10.49 11.49 -1.76
C ALA A 300 9.75 12.03 -0.53
N ILE A 301 10.00 13.29 -0.16
CA ILE A 301 9.27 14.00 0.91
C ILE A 301 7.77 13.99 0.63
N ALA A 302 7.35 14.44 -0.55
CA ALA A 302 5.93 14.49 -0.92
C ALA A 302 5.26 13.11 -0.86
N LEU A 303 5.96 12.05 -1.25
CA LEU A 303 5.46 10.67 -1.19
C LEU A 303 5.34 10.14 0.24
N TRP A 304 6.23 10.52 1.15
CA TRP A 304 6.14 10.14 2.56
C TRP A 304 5.11 10.97 3.33
N GLU A 305 4.95 12.24 3.02
CA GLU A 305 3.82 13.05 3.48
C GLU A 305 2.49 12.43 3.03
N GLN A 306 2.39 12.03 1.76
CA GLN A 306 1.23 11.29 1.26
C GLN A 306 1.02 9.97 2.00
N SER A 307 2.09 9.26 2.35
CA SER A 307 1.97 8.04 3.16
C SER A 307 1.34 8.34 4.52
N LEU A 308 1.80 9.41 5.19
CA LEU A 308 1.32 9.80 6.52
C LEU A 308 -0.08 10.42 6.50
N SER A 309 -0.53 10.98 5.37
CA SER A 309 -1.91 11.45 5.22
C SER A 309 -2.92 10.31 5.16
N TYR A 310 -2.51 9.14 4.67
CA TYR A 310 -3.32 7.92 4.71
C TYR A 310 -3.21 7.19 6.06
N ASP A 311 -2.00 7.05 6.59
CA ASP A 311 -1.74 6.38 7.87
C ASP A 311 -0.76 7.20 8.73
N PRO A 312 -1.26 8.03 9.67
CA PRO A 312 -0.43 8.83 10.56
C PRO A 312 0.47 7.99 11.48
N ALA A 313 0.13 6.72 11.73
CA ALA A 313 0.88 5.80 12.58
C ALA A 313 1.99 5.04 11.83
N HIS A 314 2.19 5.32 10.53
CA HIS A 314 3.18 4.65 9.71
C HIS A 314 4.63 5.02 10.10
N ILE A 315 5.20 4.25 11.05
CA ILE A 315 6.51 4.51 11.69
C ILE A 315 7.63 4.73 10.66
N LYS A 316 7.73 3.85 9.65
CA LYS A 316 8.80 3.94 8.64
C LYS A 316 8.72 5.23 7.82
N ALA A 317 7.55 5.60 7.28
CA ALA A 317 7.37 6.82 6.52
C ALA A 317 7.78 8.06 7.34
N ARG A 318 7.39 8.12 8.62
CA ARG A 318 7.81 9.21 9.53
C ARG A 318 9.33 9.29 9.68
N SER A 319 9.99 8.17 9.98
CA SER A 319 11.44 8.14 10.14
C SER A 319 12.20 8.54 8.87
N TYR A 320 11.71 8.13 7.70
CA TYR A 320 12.30 8.51 6.42
C TYR A 320 12.07 10.00 6.10
N LEU A 321 10.88 10.52 6.39
CA LEU A 321 10.55 11.94 6.23
C LEU A 321 11.45 12.84 7.07
N ASP A 322 11.64 12.52 8.36
CA ASP A 322 12.54 13.25 9.26
C ASP A 322 13.98 13.29 8.72
N ARG A 323 14.43 12.17 8.13
CA ARG A 323 15.76 12.08 7.51
C ARG A 323 15.84 12.92 6.25
N ALA A 324 14.84 12.89 5.37
CA ALA A 324 14.85 13.69 4.14
C ALA A 324 14.87 15.18 4.44
N TYR A 325 14.07 15.67 5.39
CA TYR A 325 14.09 17.09 5.75
C TYR A 325 15.47 17.55 6.23
N LYS A 326 16.17 16.75 7.04
CA LYS A 326 17.54 17.08 7.47
C LYS A 326 18.49 17.18 6.29
N ILE A 327 18.42 16.24 5.34
CA ILE A 327 19.27 16.29 4.13
C ILE A 327 18.92 17.52 3.30
N GLN A 328 17.64 17.82 3.10
CA GLN A 328 17.20 18.99 2.35
C GLN A 328 17.68 20.30 2.99
N GLN A 329 17.61 20.41 4.32
CA GLN A 329 18.16 21.56 5.04
C GLN A 329 19.66 21.71 4.84
N THR A 330 20.42 20.60 4.91
CA THR A 330 21.87 20.63 4.66
C THR A 330 22.18 21.05 3.21
N LEU A 331 21.45 20.51 2.23
CA LEU A 331 21.63 20.90 0.82
C LEU A 331 21.36 22.39 0.60
N ASN A 332 20.27 22.91 1.17
CA ASN A 332 19.92 24.33 1.06
C ASN A 332 21.00 25.24 1.68
N SER A 333 21.59 24.82 2.82
CA SER A 333 22.66 25.59 3.48
C SER A 333 23.99 25.60 2.72
N LEU A 334 24.21 24.67 1.79
CA LEU A 334 25.44 24.60 0.96
C LEU A 334 25.31 25.38 -0.36
N THR A 335 24.10 25.73 -0.74
CA THR A 335 23.79 26.51 -1.96
C THR A 335 23.63 28.02 -1.72
N GLN A 336 23.73 28.47 -0.47
CA GLN A 336 23.73 29.90 -0.07
C GLN A 336 25.15 30.37 0.18
#